data_AF-X1KH14-F1
#
_entry.id   AF-X1KH14-F1
#
_cell.length_a   1.000
_cell.length_b   1.000
_cell.length_c   1.000
_cell.angle_alpha   90.00
_cell.angle_beta   90.00
_cell.angle_gamma   90.00
#
_symmetry.space_group_name_H-M   'P 1'
#
loop_
_entity.id
_entity.type
_entity.pdbx_description
1 polymer ?
#
loop_
_entity_poly.entity_id
_entity_poly.type
_entity_poly.pdbx_seq_one_letter_code
_entity_poly.pdbx_strand_id
1 'polypeptide(L)'
;MDIIYCKMGTSGGVKEGPFEVALIEGAITESWQVDELKRIREVSRFLIPIGSCAVNGGIPAIKDIYPEIEVEKRVYQDLSVIHSVKAHPIDEYVRVDGYVRGCPMGERDLLELLTSLLLNTKPSFPE
;
A
#
# COMPACT_ATOMS: atom_id res chain seq x y z
N MET A 1 -9.41 -0.86 -19.40
CA MET A 1 -8.95 -1.12 -18.03
C MET A 1 -10.14 -0.92 -17.14
N ASP A 2 -10.54 -1.95 -16.41
CA ASP A 2 -11.72 -1.89 -15.53
C ASP A 2 -11.24 -1.76 -14.08
N ILE A 3 -11.78 -0.75 -13.36
CA ILE A 3 -11.48 -0.55 -11.94
C ILE A 3 -12.47 -1.39 -11.14
N ILE A 4 -12.00 -2.51 -10.59
CA ILE A 4 -12.83 -3.45 -9.82
C ILE A 4 -13.16 -2.90 -8.42
N TYR A 5 -12.19 -2.23 -7.78
CA TYR A 5 -12.35 -1.62 -6.47
C TYR A 5 -11.39 -0.44 -6.30
N CYS A 6 -11.92 0.72 -5.89
CA CYS A 6 -11.12 1.86 -5.47
C CYS A 6 -11.90 2.66 -4.42
N LYS A 7 -11.54 2.52 -3.14
CA LYS A 7 -12.28 3.14 -2.02
C LYS A 7 -12.51 4.65 -2.19
N MET A 8 -11.55 5.38 -2.77
CA MET A 8 -11.64 6.83 -2.97
C MET A 8 -12.32 7.22 -4.30
N GLY A 9 -12.26 6.35 -5.32
CA GLY A 9 -12.73 6.67 -6.68
C GLY A 9 -14.08 6.08 -7.04
N THR A 10 -14.59 5.11 -6.28
CA THR A 10 -15.83 4.37 -6.58
C THR A 10 -16.65 4.14 -5.31
N SER A 11 -17.97 4.30 -5.40
CA SER A 11 -18.91 4.04 -4.29
C SER A 11 -19.30 2.56 -4.12
N GLY A 12 -18.83 1.70 -5.01
CA GLY A 12 -19.03 0.25 -4.99
C GLY A 12 -17.76 -0.49 -5.44
N GLY A 13 -17.92 -1.74 -5.86
CA GLY A 13 -16.81 -2.59 -6.31
C GLY A 13 -16.72 -3.90 -5.52
N VAL A 14 -15.89 -4.81 -6.01
CA VAL A 14 -15.68 -6.13 -5.38
C VAL A 14 -14.32 -6.12 -4.71
N LYS A 15 -14.30 -6.06 -3.38
CA LYS A 15 -13.05 -5.97 -2.60
C LYS A 15 -12.30 -7.30 -2.57
N GLU A 16 -13.02 -8.39 -2.79
CA GLU A 16 -12.55 -9.76 -2.71
C GLU A 16 -11.83 -10.22 -3.99
N GLY A 17 -11.77 -9.38 -5.02
CA GLY A 17 -11.13 -9.70 -6.30
C GLY A 17 -11.97 -10.66 -7.17
N PRO A 18 -11.33 -11.33 -8.16
CA PRO A 18 -9.90 -11.34 -8.45
C PRO A 18 -9.38 -10.02 -9.04
N PHE A 19 -8.09 -9.75 -8.87
CA PHE A 19 -7.42 -8.58 -9.44
C PHE A 19 -6.29 -8.99 -10.39
N GLU A 20 -6.26 -8.41 -11.58
CA GLU A 20 -5.09 -8.54 -12.45
C GLU A 20 -3.92 -7.69 -11.93
N VAL A 21 -4.21 -6.46 -11.48
CA VAL A 21 -3.25 -5.56 -10.86
C VAL A 21 -3.88 -4.94 -9.62
N ALA A 22 -3.21 -5.07 -8.48
CA ALA A 22 -3.52 -4.38 -7.23
C ALA A 22 -2.44 -3.35 -6.94
N LEU A 23 -2.82 -2.07 -6.90
CA LEU A 23 -1.94 -0.98 -6.47
C LEU A 23 -2.18 -0.72 -4.99
N ILE A 24 -1.13 -0.82 -4.17
CA ILE A 24 -1.22 -0.63 -2.72
C ILE A 24 -0.52 0.67 -2.33
N GLU A 25 -1.27 1.59 -1.77
CA GLU A 25 -0.77 2.85 -1.20
C GLU A 25 -0.81 2.76 0.35
N GLY A 26 0.03 3.55 1.01
CA GLY A 26 0.09 3.61 2.47
C GLY A 26 0.99 2.54 3.11
N ALA A 27 1.49 2.86 4.30
CA ALA A 27 2.19 1.90 5.15
C ALA A 27 1.17 1.13 6.01
N ILE A 28 1.55 -0.06 6.49
CA ILE A 28 0.77 -0.77 7.49
C ILE A 28 0.98 -0.10 8.84
N THR A 29 -0.08 0.43 9.44
CA THR A 29 -0.08 1.08 10.76
C THR A 29 -1.05 0.44 11.74
N GLU A 30 -1.85 -0.54 11.30
CA GLU A 30 -2.75 -1.32 12.17
C GLU A 30 -2.72 -2.80 11.80
N SER A 31 -2.88 -3.67 12.79
CA SER A 31 -2.75 -5.13 12.60
C SER A 31 -3.74 -5.71 11.59
N TRP A 32 -5.00 -5.25 11.56
CA TRP A 32 -6.03 -5.75 10.65
C TRP A 32 -5.70 -5.49 9.17
N GLN A 33 -4.88 -4.47 8.88
CA GLN A 33 -4.45 -4.15 7.52
C GLN A 33 -3.54 -5.25 6.95
N VAL A 34 -2.79 -5.96 7.81
CA VAL A 34 -1.96 -7.10 7.39
C VAL A 34 -2.84 -8.23 6.85
N ASP A 35 -3.94 -8.54 7.53
CA ASP A 35 -4.85 -9.60 7.11
C ASP A 35 -5.57 -9.23 5.81
N GLU A 36 -5.94 -7.95 5.65
CA GLU A 36 -6.46 -7.43 4.40
C GLU A 36 -5.45 -7.53 3.26
N LEU A 37 -4.22 -7.10 3.49
CA LEU A 37 -3.13 -7.15 2.51
C LEU A 37 -2.83 -8.59 2.05
N LYS A 38 -2.82 -9.55 2.98
CA LYS A 38 -2.63 -10.97 2.66
C LYS A 38 -3.75 -11.51 1.77
N ARG A 39 -5.01 -11.19 2.07
CA ARG A 39 -6.14 -11.58 1.21
C ARG A 39 -6.03 -10.95 -0.18
N ILE A 40 -5.69 -9.66 -0.27
CA ILE A 40 -5.50 -8.98 -1.55
C ILE A 40 -4.39 -9.66 -2.36
N ARG A 41 -3.26 -10.01 -1.72
CA ARG A 41 -2.17 -10.74 -2.37
C ARG A 41 -2.63 -12.09 -2.93
N GLU A 42 -3.41 -12.85 -2.19
CA GLU A 42 -3.89 -14.18 -2.62
C GLU A 42 -4.75 -14.11 -3.89
N VAL A 43 -5.52 -13.03 -4.06
CA VAL A 43 -6.45 -12.85 -5.18
C VAL A 43 -5.90 -11.94 -6.29
N SER A 44 -4.63 -11.53 -6.21
CA SER A 44 -4.00 -10.61 -7.17
C SER A 44 -2.94 -11.31 -8.02
N ARG A 45 -2.95 -11.11 -9.34
CA ARG A 45 -1.85 -11.55 -10.22
C ARG A 45 -0.60 -10.67 -10.01
N PHE A 46 -0.75 -9.34 -10.06
CA PHE A 46 0.31 -8.39 -9.72
C PHE A 46 -0.09 -7.56 -8.50
N LEU A 47 0.80 -7.44 -7.51
CA LEU A 47 0.64 -6.52 -6.37
C LEU A 47 1.82 -5.56 -6.33
N ILE A 48 1.54 -4.28 -6.47
CA ILE A 48 2.53 -3.23 -6.64
C ILE A 48 2.34 -2.15 -5.57
N PRO A 49 3.27 -2.00 -4.61
CA PRO A 49 3.34 -0.84 -3.74
C PRO A 49 3.62 0.43 -4.55
N ILE A 50 2.82 1.46 -4.29
CA ILE A 50 2.93 2.76 -4.94
C ILE A 50 3.16 3.84 -3.87
N GLY A 51 4.19 4.66 -4.08
CA GLY A 51 4.55 5.74 -3.15
C GLY A 51 5.44 5.28 -1.99
N SER A 52 6.18 6.23 -1.41
CA SER A 52 7.19 5.99 -0.38
C SER A 52 6.63 5.27 0.85
N CYS A 53 5.43 5.64 1.30
CA CYS A 53 4.78 4.99 2.44
C CYS A 53 4.66 3.47 2.24
N ALA A 54 4.17 3.04 1.07
CA ALA A 54 4.01 1.62 0.77
C ALA A 54 5.35 0.92 0.48
N VAL A 55 6.33 1.64 -0.09
CA VAL A 55 7.63 1.10 -0.51
C VAL A 55 8.63 0.98 0.65
N ASN A 56 8.62 1.91 1.61
CA ASN A 56 9.63 1.97 2.68
C ASN A 56 9.11 2.49 4.03
N GLY A 57 7.80 2.54 4.23
CA GLY A 57 7.16 3.04 5.46
C GLY A 57 6.92 4.56 5.44
N GLY A 58 7.73 5.33 4.72
CA GLY A 58 7.54 6.78 4.51
C GLY A 58 7.51 7.61 5.80
N ILE A 59 6.77 8.72 5.77
CA ILE A 59 6.61 9.61 6.93
C ILE A 59 6.00 8.90 8.16
N PRO A 60 5.00 8.00 8.03
CA PRO A 60 4.48 7.25 9.18
C PRO A 60 5.54 6.51 9.99
N ALA A 61 6.59 5.97 9.35
CA ALA A 61 7.67 5.25 10.03
C ALA A 61 8.52 6.11 10.98
N ILE A 62 8.42 7.45 10.92
CA ILE A 62 9.10 8.34 11.86
C ILE A 62 8.65 8.07 13.29
N LYS A 63 7.39 7.66 13.52
CA LYS A 63 6.89 7.41 14.89
C LYS A 63 7.59 6.22 15.56
N ASP A 64 8.15 5.30 14.77
CA ASP A 64 8.72 4.05 15.26
C ASP A 64 10.06 4.24 16.00
N ILE A 65 10.61 5.46 15.99
CA ILE A 65 11.75 5.86 16.84
C ILE A 65 11.37 5.95 18.32
N TYR A 66 10.08 6.03 18.64
CA TYR A 66 9.55 6.04 19.99
C TYR A 66 8.73 4.76 20.26
N PRO A 67 8.55 4.37 21.53
CA PRO A 67 7.56 3.35 21.89
C PRO A 67 6.16 3.80 21.47
N GLU A 68 5.38 2.89 20.86
CA GLU A 68 4.03 3.19 20.32
C GLU A 68 3.13 3.88 21.36
N ILE A 69 3.10 3.33 22.58
CA ILE A 69 2.31 3.85 23.69
C ILE A 69 2.66 5.30 24.07
N GLU A 70 3.90 5.74 23.85
CA GLU A 70 4.30 7.13 24.10
C GLU A 70 3.80 8.07 23.01
N VAL A 71 3.79 7.61 21.76
CA VAL A 71 3.27 8.37 20.63
C VAL A 71 1.76 8.55 20.79
N GLU A 72 1.05 7.47 21.10
CA GLU A 72 -0.41 7.47 21.28
C GLU A 72 -0.85 8.43 22.41
N LYS A 73 -0.17 8.38 23.57
CA LYS A 73 -0.45 9.25 24.74
C LYS A 73 -0.19 10.73 24.50
N ARG A 74 0.57 11.11 23.47
CA ARG A 74 0.76 12.53 23.11
C ARG A 74 -0.52 13.15 22.53
N VAL A 75 -1.40 12.34 21.95
CA VAL A 75 -2.61 12.80 21.25
C VAL A 75 -3.87 12.40 22.00
N TYR A 76 -3.92 11.16 22.51
CA TYR A 76 -5.11 10.57 23.10
C TYR A 76 -4.95 10.28 24.59
N GLN A 77 -6.02 10.53 25.35
CA GLN A 77 -6.11 10.16 26.76
C GLN A 77 -6.66 8.74 26.95
N ASP A 78 -7.65 8.36 26.14
CA ASP A 78 -8.21 7.02 26.08
C ASP A 78 -7.61 6.26 24.90
N LEU A 79 -6.95 5.14 25.19
CA LEU A 79 -6.25 4.31 24.22
C LEU A 79 -7.01 3.02 23.88
N SER A 80 -8.18 2.79 24.50
CA SER A 80 -8.92 1.53 24.35
C SER A 80 -9.34 1.20 22.91
N VAL A 81 -9.46 2.24 22.07
CA VAL A 81 -9.83 2.14 20.64
C VAL A 81 -8.64 2.32 19.69
N ILE A 82 -7.43 2.52 20.22
CA ILE A 82 -6.24 2.74 19.40
C ILE A 82 -5.56 1.39 19.17
N HIS A 83 -5.40 1.02 17.91
CA HIS A 83 -4.82 -0.25 17.47
C HIS A 83 -3.57 -0.04 16.62
N SER A 84 -2.85 1.06 16.88
CA SER A 84 -1.65 1.43 16.14
C SER A 84 -0.54 0.40 16.37
N VAL A 85 0.16 0.07 15.30
CA VAL A 85 1.39 -0.71 15.30
C VAL A 85 2.47 0.06 14.56
N LYS A 86 3.72 -0.36 14.70
CA LYS A 86 4.84 0.21 13.95
C LYS A 86 4.56 0.26 12.46
N ALA A 87 4.98 1.34 11.81
CA ALA A 87 4.68 1.58 10.41
C ALA A 87 5.69 0.89 9.50
N HIS A 88 5.23 -0.17 8.83
CA HIS A 88 6.08 -1.03 8.00
C HIS A 88 5.65 -1.00 6.53
N PRO A 89 6.60 -1.17 5.59
CA PRO A 89 6.30 -1.25 4.16
C PRO A 89 5.52 -2.53 3.82
N ILE A 90 4.92 -2.54 2.63
CA ILE A 90 4.04 -3.62 2.17
C ILE A 90 4.80 -4.94 1.97
N ASP A 91 6.03 -4.86 1.50
CA ASP A 91 6.89 -6.02 1.19
C ASP A 91 7.44 -6.73 2.43
N GLU A 92 7.25 -6.16 3.62
CA GLU A 92 7.54 -6.85 4.89
C GLU A 92 6.51 -7.96 5.18
N TYR A 93 5.29 -7.84 4.66
CA TYR A 93 4.19 -8.76 4.98
C TYR A 93 3.82 -9.72 3.86
N VAL A 94 3.98 -9.30 2.60
CA VAL A 94 3.63 -10.10 1.42
C VAL A 94 4.64 -9.92 0.30
N ARG A 95 4.76 -10.90 -0.59
CA ARG A 95 5.56 -10.76 -1.80
C ARG A 95 4.94 -9.72 -2.75
N VAL A 96 5.76 -8.79 -3.23
CA VAL A 96 5.39 -7.77 -4.21
C VAL A 96 6.03 -8.07 -5.57
N ASP A 97 5.45 -7.54 -6.65
CA ASP A 97 5.89 -7.83 -8.03
C ASP A 97 6.70 -6.69 -8.67
N GLY A 98 6.79 -5.55 -7.99
CA GLY A 98 7.48 -4.34 -8.45
C GLY A 98 7.15 -3.18 -7.53
N TYR A 99 7.72 -2.00 -7.79
CA TYR A 99 7.50 -0.80 -6.97
C TYR A 99 7.37 0.43 -7.87
N VAL A 100 6.48 1.36 -7.52
CA VAL A 100 6.50 2.73 -8.07
C VAL A 100 6.93 3.68 -6.97
N ARG A 101 8.13 4.24 -7.10
CA ARG A 101 8.74 5.09 -6.08
C ARG A 101 8.26 6.54 -6.22
N GLY A 102 8.44 7.33 -5.16
CA GLY A 102 8.09 8.75 -5.09
C GLY A 102 7.19 9.08 -3.89
N CYS A 103 7.05 10.37 -3.56
CA CYS A 103 6.13 10.84 -2.51
C CYS A 103 5.44 12.16 -2.94
N PRO A 104 4.33 12.11 -3.72
CA PRO A 104 3.68 10.91 -4.27
C PRO A 104 4.50 10.30 -5.43
N MET A 105 4.06 9.13 -5.89
CA MET A 105 4.67 8.45 -7.04
C MET A 105 4.70 9.33 -8.29
N GLY A 106 5.71 9.13 -9.14
CA GLY A 106 5.78 9.83 -10.43
C GLY A 106 4.65 9.41 -11.36
N GLU A 107 3.93 10.39 -11.93
CA GLU A 107 2.83 10.13 -12.88
C GLU A 107 3.29 9.32 -14.10
N ARG A 108 4.47 9.68 -14.64
CA ARG A 108 5.08 8.97 -15.78
C ARG A 108 5.39 7.52 -15.46
N ASP A 109 5.96 7.27 -14.29
CA ASP A 109 6.32 5.91 -13.86
C ASP A 109 5.08 5.06 -13.61
N LEU A 110 4.05 5.63 -12.98
CA LEU A 110 2.79 4.94 -12.78
C LEU A 110 2.12 4.60 -14.12
N LEU A 111 2.09 5.55 -15.06
CA LEU A 111 1.52 5.34 -16.39
C LEU A 111 2.29 4.29 -17.19
N GLU A 112 3.63 4.34 -17.15
CA GLU A 112 4.49 3.36 -17.81
C GLU A 112 4.28 1.95 -17.23
N LEU A 113 4.25 1.81 -15.90
CA LEU A 113 3.96 0.55 -15.24
C LEU A 113 2.61 -0.02 -15.71
N LEU A 114 1.54 0.77 -15.62
CA LEU A 114 0.19 0.32 -15.98
C LEU A 114 0.11 -0.06 -17.45
N THR A 115 0.69 0.76 -18.34
CA THR A 115 0.72 0.49 -19.78
C THR A 115 1.47 -0.81 -20.08
N SER A 116 2.65 -0.99 -19.49
CA SER A 116 3.46 -2.19 -19.69
C SER A 116 2.79 -3.45 -19.14
N LEU A 117 2.15 -3.38 -17.97
CA LEU A 117 1.39 -4.52 -17.42
C LEU A 117 0.20 -4.92 -18.31
N LEU A 118 -0.54 -3.94 -18.85
CA LEU A 118 -1.65 -4.20 -19.78
C LEU A 118 -1.17 -4.81 -21.11
N LEU A 119 0.02 -4.45 -21.57
CA LEU A 119 0.63 -4.99 -22.80
C LEU A 119 1.43 -6.28 -22.58
N ASN A 120 1.51 -6.80 -21.35
CA ASN A 120 2.41 -7.89 -20.95
C ASN A 120 3.88 -7.65 -21.35
N THR A 121 4.33 -6.39 -21.31
CA THR A 121 5.73 -5.99 -21.53
C THR A 121 6.39 -5.64 -20.21
N LYS A 122 7.73 -5.63 -20.19
CA LYS A 122 8.48 -5.19 -19.01
C LYS A 122 8.47 -3.65 -18.95
N PRO A 123 8.09 -3.04 -17.81
CA PRO A 123 8.15 -1.59 -17.64
C PRO A 123 9.56 -1.02 -17.84
N SER A 124 9.65 0.11 -18.52
CA SER A 124 10.90 0.83 -18.75
C SER A 124 10.88 2.19 -18.03
N PHE A 125 11.38 2.22 -16.80
CA PHE A 125 11.51 3.48 -16.06
C PHE A 125 12.69 4.30 -16.58
N PRO A 126 12.56 5.64 -16.72
CA PRO A 126 13.70 6.52 -16.97
C PRO A 126 14.71 6.45 -15.81
N GLU A 127 16.00 6.59 -16.10
CA GLU A 127 17.05 6.76 -15.07
C GLU A 127 16.91 8.09 -14.32
#